data_AF-A0A6V7LV95-F1
#
_entry.id   AF-A0A6V7LV95-F1
#
_cell.length_a   1.000
_cell.length_b   1.000
_cell.length_c   1.000
_cell.angle_alpha   90.00
_cell.angle_beta   90.00
_cell.angle_gamma   90.00
#
_symmetry.space_group_name_H-M   'P 1'
#
loop_
_entity.id
_entity.type
_entity.pdbx_description
1 polymer ?
#
loop_
_entity_poly.entity_id
_entity_poly.type
_entity_poly.pdbx_seq_one_letter_code
_entity_poly.pdbx_strand_id
1 'polypeptide(L)'
;ESQDHRLILTHIQELAQHLYTNENPNPQPYVQKILKPPDGAFARIHQPQLPLINSEGVQAIIDEGLAKNNLKVRLTGLRPLQPRIVPSGPHISIVHDTRHLVSNSARRLEVLRNCVNCIFENKISDARKTFPAVLRALKSKAARLALCMEFAQHVVGNKAMLEHQQFDLVVRLMNCALQDDSSMDEHGVAAALLPLATAFCRKLCTGVIQFAYTCIQEHAVWQNQQFWEDAFYQDVQKDIKRLYLPGDNLKYPGEGMISPISPREAKEKEFPFNDRRSIYRSQEPSALEIAAEQMRIWPNMDPDKQKELITSEESTLYSQAIHYANRMVYLLVPLDIGAKTHRQDHVYDDERASNSITN
;
A
#
# COMPACT_ATOMS: atom_id res chain seq x y z
N GLU A 1 -50.51 -2.64 -13.17
CA GLU A 1 -49.56 -2.03 -14.14
C GLU A 1 -48.32 -2.88 -14.40
N SER A 2 -47.85 -3.71 -13.46
CA SER A 2 -46.59 -4.48 -13.58
C SER A 2 -46.62 -5.73 -14.50
N GLN A 3 -47.62 -5.93 -15.36
CA GLN A 3 -47.73 -7.12 -16.23
C GLN A 3 -48.21 -6.83 -17.67
N ASP A 4 -48.21 -5.58 -18.13
CA ASP A 4 -48.50 -5.30 -19.54
C ASP A 4 -47.22 -5.37 -20.39
N HIS A 5 -47.08 -6.46 -21.14
CA HIS A 5 -45.93 -6.69 -22.01
C HIS A 5 -45.78 -5.66 -23.14
N ARG A 6 -46.84 -4.92 -23.47
CA ARG A 6 -46.81 -3.88 -24.51
C ARG A 6 -46.06 -2.63 -24.08
N LEU A 7 -45.95 -2.41 -22.77
CA LEU A 7 -45.25 -1.27 -22.17
C LEU A 7 -43.75 -1.55 -21.93
N ILE A 8 -43.28 -2.77 -22.17
CA ILE A 8 -41.87 -3.15 -21.93
C ILE A 8 -40.91 -2.27 -22.75
N LEU A 9 -41.20 -2.05 -24.03
CA LEU A 9 -40.35 -1.20 -24.87
C LEU A 9 -40.37 0.26 -24.39
N THR A 10 -41.52 0.74 -23.92
CA THR A 10 -41.67 2.08 -23.34
C THR A 10 -40.86 2.21 -22.05
N HIS A 11 -40.93 1.23 -21.14
CA HIS A 11 -40.16 1.22 -19.90
C HIS A 11 -38.65 1.09 -20.17
N ILE A 12 -38.23 0.31 -21.17
CA ILE A 12 -36.82 0.23 -21.59
C ILE A 12 -36.35 1.60 -22.11
N GLN A 13 -37.18 2.29 -22.89
CA GLN A 13 -36.86 3.61 -23.42
C GLN A 13 -36.80 4.67 -22.31
N GLU A 14 -37.73 4.64 -21.35
CA GLU A 14 -37.72 5.51 -20.18
C GLU A 14 -36.50 5.25 -19.28
N LEU A 15 -36.15 3.99 -19.05
CA LEU A 15 -34.95 3.62 -18.28
C LEU A 15 -33.68 4.08 -19.00
N ALA A 16 -33.59 3.89 -20.32
CA ALA A 16 -32.47 4.37 -21.13
C ALA A 16 -32.35 5.90 -21.09
N GLN A 17 -33.49 6.61 -21.14
CA GLN A 17 -33.53 8.07 -21.00
C GLN A 17 -33.03 8.51 -19.61
N HIS A 18 -33.46 7.84 -18.55
CA HIS A 18 -33.03 8.11 -17.17
C HIS A 18 -31.53 7.87 -16.99
N LEU A 19 -31.01 6.76 -17.52
CA LEU A 19 -29.57 6.45 -17.49
C LEU A 19 -28.77 7.49 -18.26
N TYR A 20 -29.22 7.88 -19.46
CA TYR A 20 -28.59 8.92 -20.26
C TYR A 20 -28.54 10.28 -19.53
N THR A 21 -29.62 10.69 -18.87
CA THR A 21 -29.63 11.92 -18.05
C THR A 21 -28.78 11.84 -16.78
N ASN A 22 -28.56 10.63 -16.24
CA ASN A 22 -27.67 10.42 -15.09
C ASN A 22 -26.19 10.40 -15.50
N GLU A 23 -25.87 9.86 -16.67
CA GLU A 23 -24.50 9.85 -17.21
C GLU A 23 -24.09 11.21 -17.81
N ASN A 24 -25.06 11.97 -18.32
CA ASN A 24 -24.87 13.35 -18.77
C ASN A 24 -25.72 14.31 -17.92
N PRO A 25 -25.42 14.49 -16.62
CA PRO A 25 -26.08 15.50 -15.84
C PRO A 25 -25.77 16.84 -16.51
N ASN A 26 -26.85 17.57 -16.84
CA ASN A 26 -26.86 18.90 -17.44
C ASN A 26 -25.58 19.68 -17.09
N PRO A 27 -24.82 20.29 -18.05
CA PRO A 27 -23.59 21.03 -17.78
C PRO A 27 -23.91 22.30 -16.99
N GLN A 28 -24.32 22.12 -15.74
CA GLN A 28 -24.37 23.14 -14.75
C GLN A 28 -22.91 23.49 -14.49
N PRO A 29 -22.49 24.75 -14.74
CA PRO A 29 -21.17 25.18 -14.33
C PRO A 29 -21.00 24.80 -12.86
N TYR A 30 -19.85 24.21 -12.51
CA TYR A 30 -19.54 23.81 -11.13
C TYR A 30 -19.93 24.94 -10.16
N VAL A 31 -21.05 24.75 -9.46
CA VAL A 31 -21.48 25.67 -8.41
C VAL A 31 -20.80 25.18 -7.15
N GLN A 32 -19.78 25.92 -6.72
CA GLN A 32 -19.14 25.73 -5.43
C GLN A 32 -20.23 25.50 -4.37
N LYS A 33 -20.21 24.38 -3.66
CA LYS A 33 -21.17 24.10 -2.58
C LYS A 33 -20.92 25.07 -1.44
N ILE A 34 -21.48 26.28 -1.56
CA ILE A 34 -21.55 27.24 -0.48
C ILE A 34 -22.42 26.60 0.59
N LEU A 35 -21.88 26.43 1.80
CA LEU A 35 -22.66 25.93 2.93
C LEU A 35 -23.93 26.78 3.04
N LYS A 36 -25.09 26.11 3.13
CA LYS A 36 -26.34 26.81 3.43
C LYS A 36 -26.14 27.63 4.70
N PRO A 37 -26.48 28.93 4.70
CA PRO A 37 -26.41 29.74 5.90
C PRO A 37 -27.18 29.03 7.03
N PRO A 38 -26.63 29.00 8.27
CA PRO A 38 -27.33 28.43 9.42
C PRO A 38 -28.72 29.06 9.60
N ASP A 39 -29.70 28.26 10.01
CA ASP A 39 -31.04 28.78 10.36
C ASP A 39 -30.91 29.95 11.34
N GLY A 40 -31.47 31.10 10.98
CA GLY A 40 -31.30 32.38 11.68
C GLY A 40 -30.37 33.39 10.99
N ALA A 41 -29.74 33.06 9.84
CA ALA A 41 -28.95 34.01 9.06
C ALA A 41 -29.75 35.26 8.62
N PHE A 42 -31.06 35.10 8.40
CA PHE A 42 -32.02 36.17 8.08
C PHE A 42 -32.29 37.15 9.23
N ALA A 43 -31.88 36.84 10.46
CA ALA A 43 -31.99 37.73 11.62
C ALA A 43 -30.69 38.53 11.88
N ARG A 44 -29.62 38.30 11.11
CA ARG A 44 -28.40 39.11 11.23
C ARG A 44 -28.66 40.49 10.63
N ILE A 45 -28.31 41.52 11.39
CA ILE A 45 -28.31 42.92 10.94
C ILE A 45 -27.60 42.96 9.59
N HIS A 46 -28.30 43.38 8.53
CA HIS A 46 -27.73 43.56 7.20
C HIS A 46 -26.50 44.43 7.32
N GLN A 47 -25.31 43.81 7.24
CA GLN A 47 -24.06 44.55 7.22
C GLN A 47 -24.12 45.42 5.96
N PRO A 48 -23.99 46.76 6.08
CA PRO A 48 -23.95 47.61 4.90
C PRO A 48 -22.82 47.09 4.00
N GLN A 49 -23.09 47.04 2.69
CA GLN A 49 -22.08 46.60 1.73
C GLN A 49 -20.81 47.42 1.95
N LEU A 50 -19.67 46.72 2.02
CA LEU A 50 -18.38 47.37 2.21
C LEU A 50 -18.26 48.47 1.14
N PRO A 51 -18.00 49.73 1.55
CA PRO A 51 -17.86 50.82 0.58
C PRO A 51 -16.86 50.41 -0.49
N LEU A 52 -17.21 50.65 -1.76
CA LEU A 52 -16.30 50.41 -2.87
C LEU A 52 -15.05 51.26 -2.62
N ILE A 53 -13.96 50.58 -2.35
CA ILE A 53 -12.68 51.24 -2.09
C ILE A 53 -12.24 51.88 -3.40
N ASN A 54 -11.98 53.18 -3.38
CA ASN A 54 -11.49 53.90 -4.55
C ASN A 54 -10.13 53.31 -4.96
N SER A 55 -10.11 52.58 -6.08
CA SER A 55 -8.92 51.92 -6.61
C SER A 55 -7.80 52.91 -6.91
N GLU A 56 -8.11 54.11 -7.38
CA GLU A 56 -7.11 55.16 -7.65
C GLU A 56 -6.53 55.71 -6.35
N GLY A 57 -7.36 55.89 -5.32
CA GLY A 57 -6.90 56.34 -4.00
C GLY A 57 -5.99 55.32 -3.32
N VAL A 58 -6.33 54.03 -3.42
CA VAL A 58 -5.48 52.93 -2.91
C VAL A 58 -4.17 52.87 -3.67
N GLN A 59 -4.21 52.96 -5.00
CA GLN A 59 -3.01 52.93 -5.82
C GLN A 59 -2.11 54.14 -5.53
N ALA A 60 -2.68 55.33 -5.32
CA ALA A 60 -1.93 56.51 -4.92
C ALA A 60 -1.26 56.36 -3.55
N ILE A 61 -1.93 55.76 -2.56
CA ILE A 61 -1.33 55.47 -1.24
C ILE A 61 -0.23 54.41 -1.35
N ILE A 62 -0.42 53.39 -2.19
CA ILE A 62 0.60 52.38 -2.48
C ILE A 62 1.82 53.04 -3.13
N ASP A 63 1.61 53.87 -4.15
CA ASP A 63 2.69 54.54 -4.89
C ASP A 63 3.42 55.56 -4.01
N GLU A 64 2.69 56.31 -3.18
CA GLU A 64 3.24 57.20 -2.16
C GLU A 64 4.05 56.41 -1.11
N GLY A 65 3.54 55.26 -0.65
CA GLY A 65 4.25 54.38 0.28
C GLY A 65 5.50 53.76 -0.33
N LEU A 66 5.46 53.36 -1.61
CA LEU A 66 6.59 52.84 -2.37
C LEU A 66 7.67 53.91 -2.61
N ALA A 67 7.25 55.15 -2.87
CA ALA A 67 8.13 56.31 -3.07
C ALA A 67 8.77 56.76 -1.75
N LYS A 68 8.00 56.87 -0.66
CA LYS A 68 8.49 57.30 0.67
C LYS A 68 9.46 56.30 1.31
N ASN A 69 9.33 55.01 1.02
CA ASN A 69 10.19 53.96 1.61
C ASN A 69 11.35 53.48 0.71
N ASN A 70 11.60 54.09 -0.46
CA ASN A 70 12.56 53.58 -1.45
C ASN A 70 12.38 52.07 -1.73
N LEU A 71 11.14 51.59 -1.62
CA LEU A 71 10.86 50.15 -1.60
C LEU A 71 11.04 49.53 -2.99
N LYS A 72 10.89 50.32 -4.06
CA LYS A 72 11.22 49.89 -5.43
C LYS A 72 12.67 49.41 -5.56
N VAL A 73 13.63 50.08 -4.91
CA VAL A 73 15.06 49.69 -4.92
C VAL A 73 15.32 48.47 -4.03
N ARG A 74 14.58 48.32 -2.93
CA ARG A 74 14.65 47.13 -2.06
C ARG A 74 13.99 45.89 -2.67
N LEU A 75 12.91 46.06 -3.44
CA LEU A 75 12.17 44.98 -4.10
C LEU A 75 12.90 44.50 -5.38
N THR A 76 13.56 45.38 -6.13
CA THR A 76 14.45 44.96 -7.23
C THR A 76 15.73 44.28 -6.74
N GLY A 77 16.12 44.50 -5.47
CA GLY A 77 17.19 43.77 -4.79
C GLY A 77 16.77 42.43 -4.18
N LEU A 78 15.47 42.10 -4.16
CA LEU A 78 15.01 40.77 -3.78
C LEU A 78 15.27 39.83 -4.95
N ARG A 79 16.33 39.03 -4.83
CA ARG A 79 16.49 37.82 -5.65
C ARG A 79 15.13 37.09 -5.69
N PRO A 80 14.70 36.57 -6.86
CA PRO A 80 13.51 35.74 -6.94
C PRO A 80 13.53 34.73 -5.79
N LEU A 81 12.44 34.66 -5.00
CA LEU A 81 12.35 33.73 -3.89
C LEU A 81 12.65 32.34 -4.46
N GLN A 82 13.78 31.74 -4.06
CA GLN A 82 14.09 30.39 -4.49
C GLN A 82 12.97 29.48 -3.96
N PRO A 83 12.51 28.50 -4.76
CA PRO A 83 11.52 27.54 -4.30
C PRO A 83 12.03 26.90 -3.01
N ARG A 84 11.27 27.07 -1.93
CA ARG A 84 11.57 26.54 -0.59
C ARG A 84 10.56 25.46 -0.24
N ILE A 85 11.03 24.39 0.38
CA ILE A 85 10.18 23.32 0.89
C ILE A 85 9.35 23.90 2.05
N VAL A 86 8.04 23.71 1.99
CA VAL A 86 7.12 24.04 3.08
C VAL A 86 6.95 22.75 3.91
N PRO A 87 7.28 22.75 5.21
CA PRO A 87 7.10 21.58 6.05
C PRO A 87 5.67 21.08 6.00
N SER A 88 5.50 19.77 5.82
CA SER A 88 4.20 19.14 5.97
C SER A 88 3.73 19.30 7.42
N GLY A 89 2.48 19.73 7.62
CA GLY A 89 1.89 19.86 8.94
C GLY A 89 1.83 18.50 9.68
N PRO A 90 1.58 18.48 11.00
CA PRO A 90 1.53 17.24 11.78
C PRO A 90 0.53 16.23 11.20
N HIS A 91 0.97 14.98 11.05
CA HIS A 91 0.21 13.90 10.42
C HIS A 91 -0.99 13.49 11.30
N ILE A 92 -2.21 13.53 10.74
CA ILE A 92 -3.49 13.37 11.47
C ILE A 92 -3.65 11.95 12.08
N SER A 93 -2.85 10.97 11.66
CA SER A 93 -2.92 9.58 12.12
C SER A 93 -2.54 9.35 13.59
N ILE A 94 -1.90 10.33 14.26
CA ILE A 94 -1.47 10.19 15.66
C ILE A 94 -2.64 10.41 16.65
N VAL A 95 -3.78 10.93 16.19
CA VAL A 95 -4.89 11.33 17.08
C VAL A 95 -5.84 10.16 17.42
N HIS A 96 -5.86 9.08 16.64
CA HIS A 96 -6.74 7.95 16.92
C HIS A 96 -6.04 6.81 17.68
N ASP A 97 -6.40 6.73 18.97
CA ASP A 97 -6.63 5.47 19.69
C ASP A 97 -5.43 4.71 20.28
N THR A 98 -4.86 5.20 21.39
CA THR A 98 -3.67 4.57 22.01
C THR A 98 -3.71 4.35 23.53
N ARG A 99 -4.89 4.31 24.18
CA ARG A 99 -4.90 4.24 25.66
C ARG A 99 -5.62 3.05 26.33
N HIS A 100 -6.49 2.31 25.64
CA HIS A 100 -7.21 1.20 26.29
C HIS A 100 -7.22 -0.17 25.55
N LEU A 101 -6.66 -0.27 24.34
CA LEU A 101 -6.62 -1.52 23.53
C LEU A 101 -5.35 -2.39 23.73
N VAL A 102 -4.35 -1.93 24.48
CA VAL A 102 -2.96 -2.41 24.37
C VAL A 102 -2.65 -3.68 25.20
N SER A 103 -3.30 -3.92 26.34
CA SER A 103 -2.88 -5.01 27.24
C SER A 103 -3.31 -6.41 26.75
N ASN A 104 -4.59 -6.58 26.37
CA ASN A 104 -5.11 -7.87 25.86
C ASN A 104 -4.55 -8.20 24.47
N SER A 105 -4.29 -7.18 23.64
CA SER A 105 -3.64 -7.36 22.34
C SER A 105 -2.16 -7.76 22.51
N ALA A 106 -1.43 -7.16 23.45
CA ALA A 106 -0.03 -7.51 23.71
C ALA A 106 0.16 -8.99 24.09
N ARG A 107 -0.67 -9.54 24.98
CA ARG A 107 -0.61 -10.97 25.34
C ARG A 107 -0.88 -11.88 24.14
N ARG A 108 -1.87 -11.53 23.31
CA ARG A 108 -2.20 -12.28 22.09
C ARG A 108 -1.05 -12.24 21.08
N LEU A 109 -0.44 -11.06 20.90
CA LEU A 109 0.73 -10.90 20.04
C LEU A 109 1.92 -11.71 20.56
N GLU A 110 2.11 -11.79 21.88
CA GLU A 110 3.18 -12.60 22.48
C GLU A 110 2.97 -14.10 22.26
N VAL A 111 1.74 -14.59 22.41
CA VAL A 111 1.39 -16.00 22.08
C VAL A 111 1.67 -16.29 20.60
N LEU A 112 1.37 -15.33 19.72
CA LEU A 112 1.69 -15.43 18.28
C LEU A 112 3.19 -15.53 18.05
N ARG A 113 4.01 -14.63 18.62
CA ARG A 113 5.48 -14.68 18.49
C ARG A 113 6.05 -16.02 18.96
N ASN A 114 5.62 -16.47 20.13
CA ASN A 114 6.07 -17.73 20.70
C ASN A 114 5.69 -18.93 19.83
N CYS A 115 4.47 -18.96 19.28
CA CYS A 115 4.07 -20.01 18.34
C CYS A 115 4.94 -20.00 17.07
N VAL A 116 5.19 -18.84 16.48
CA VAL A 116 6.05 -18.72 15.28
C VAL A 116 7.47 -19.20 15.59
N ASN A 117 8.05 -18.78 16.72
CA ASN A 117 9.37 -19.24 17.15
C ASN A 117 9.40 -20.76 17.36
N CYS A 118 8.39 -21.35 18.00
CA CYS A 118 8.30 -22.81 18.14
C CYS A 118 8.26 -23.53 16.78
N ILE A 119 7.59 -22.98 15.77
CA ILE A 119 7.58 -23.54 14.41
C ILE A 119 9.00 -23.55 13.83
N PHE A 120 9.69 -22.41 13.84
CA PHE A 120 11.03 -22.29 13.25
C PHE A 120 12.15 -22.99 14.06
N GLU A 121 11.95 -23.22 15.36
CA GLU A 121 12.83 -24.06 16.20
C GLU A 121 12.55 -25.56 16.11
N ASN A 122 11.64 -25.97 15.22
CA ASN A 122 11.18 -27.36 15.06
C ASN A 122 10.52 -27.98 16.31
N LYS A 123 9.97 -27.15 17.20
CA LYS A 123 9.18 -27.57 18.37
C LYS A 123 7.70 -27.69 17.99
N ILE A 124 7.41 -28.57 17.04
CA ILE A 124 6.08 -28.69 16.42
C ILE A 124 4.97 -28.99 17.43
N SER A 125 5.23 -29.86 18.41
CA SER A 125 4.25 -30.21 19.44
C SER A 125 3.82 -29.01 20.29
N ASP A 126 4.75 -28.10 20.60
CA ASP A 126 4.45 -26.90 21.39
C ASP A 126 3.76 -25.83 20.55
N ALA A 127 4.17 -25.66 19.28
CA ALA A 127 3.47 -24.81 18.33
C ALA A 127 2.00 -25.25 18.17
N ARG A 128 1.72 -26.56 18.04
CA ARG A 128 0.36 -27.09 17.89
C ARG A 128 -0.55 -26.80 19.09
N LYS A 129 -0.01 -26.71 20.31
CA LYS A 129 -0.79 -26.36 21.51
C LYS A 129 -1.34 -24.94 21.45
N THR A 130 -0.55 -23.99 20.94
CA THR A 130 -0.93 -22.57 20.87
C THR A 130 -1.55 -22.18 19.53
N PHE A 131 -1.43 -23.02 18.49
CA PHE A 131 -1.91 -22.77 17.14
C PHE A 131 -3.38 -22.32 17.05
N PRO A 132 -4.36 -22.96 17.71
CA PRO A 132 -5.76 -22.51 17.64
C PRO A 132 -5.99 -21.14 18.29
N ALA A 133 -5.18 -20.77 19.29
CA ALA A 133 -5.22 -19.44 19.88
C ALA A 133 -4.66 -18.38 18.91
N VAL A 134 -3.61 -18.72 18.17
CA VAL A 134 -3.02 -17.85 17.15
C VAL A 134 -3.98 -17.63 15.99
N LEU A 135 -4.60 -18.67 15.44
CA LEU A 135 -5.62 -18.53 14.38
C LEU A 135 -6.75 -17.59 14.80
N ARG A 136 -7.21 -17.67 16.05
CA ARG A 136 -8.22 -16.72 16.57
C ARG A 136 -7.70 -15.30 16.71
N ALA A 137 -6.41 -15.11 17.03
CA ALA A 137 -5.79 -13.80 17.13
C ALA A 137 -5.62 -13.13 15.76
N LEU A 138 -5.40 -13.92 14.70
CA LEU A 138 -5.23 -13.44 13.31
C LEU A 138 -6.47 -12.78 12.71
N LYS A 139 -7.63 -12.84 13.37
CA LYS A 139 -8.79 -12.01 12.98
C LYS A 139 -8.53 -10.51 13.09
N SER A 140 -7.52 -10.09 13.85
CA SER A 140 -7.12 -8.69 13.97
C SER A 140 -6.04 -8.32 12.95
N LYS A 141 -6.25 -7.24 12.20
CA LYS A 141 -5.25 -6.65 11.27
C LYS A 141 -3.87 -6.47 11.91
N ALA A 142 -3.81 -5.97 13.14
CA ALA A 142 -2.56 -5.80 13.88
C ALA A 142 -1.82 -7.12 14.12
N ALA A 143 -2.54 -8.21 14.38
CA ALA A 143 -1.94 -9.54 14.53
C ALA A 143 -1.48 -10.13 13.21
N ARG A 144 -2.19 -9.87 12.11
CA ARG A 144 -1.79 -10.30 10.75
C ARG A 144 -0.53 -9.58 10.28
N LEU A 145 -0.45 -8.28 10.50
CA LEU A 145 0.77 -7.52 10.21
C LEU A 145 1.94 -7.98 11.10
N ALA A 146 1.69 -8.19 12.40
CA ALA A 146 2.70 -8.74 13.30
C ALA A 146 3.19 -10.13 12.84
N LEU A 147 2.31 -11.01 12.38
CA LEU A 147 2.70 -12.30 11.80
C LEU A 147 3.67 -12.12 10.63
N CYS A 148 3.39 -11.20 9.71
CA CYS A 148 4.28 -10.92 8.58
C CYS A 148 5.64 -10.42 9.06
N MET A 149 5.68 -9.57 10.09
CA MET A 149 6.94 -9.10 10.70
C MET A 149 7.74 -10.24 11.33
N GLU A 150 7.09 -11.16 12.05
CA GLU A 150 7.77 -12.32 12.65
C GLU A 150 8.30 -13.25 11.56
N PHE A 151 7.51 -13.53 10.52
CA PHE A 151 7.95 -14.33 9.37
C PHE A 151 9.15 -13.71 8.67
N ALA A 152 9.15 -12.40 8.42
CA ALA A 152 10.26 -11.71 7.78
C ALA A 152 11.59 -11.88 8.54
N GLN A 153 11.57 -11.96 9.87
CA GLN A 153 12.78 -12.22 10.67
C GLN A 153 13.34 -13.62 10.45
N HIS A 154 12.51 -14.60 10.12
CA HIS A 154 12.91 -15.99 9.90
C HIS A 154 13.25 -16.31 8.44
N VAL A 155 13.07 -15.37 7.51
CA VAL A 155 13.53 -15.54 6.12
C VAL A 155 15.02 -15.27 5.97
N VAL A 156 15.64 -14.55 6.90
CA VAL A 156 17.08 -14.24 6.85
C VAL A 156 17.91 -15.49 7.21
N GLY A 157 18.72 -15.98 6.27
CA GLY A 157 19.61 -17.14 6.42
C GLY A 157 19.00 -18.48 5.96
N ASN A 158 19.55 -19.61 6.44
CA ASN A 158 19.11 -20.96 6.02
C ASN A 158 17.71 -21.38 6.54
N LYS A 159 17.03 -20.51 7.31
CA LYS A 159 15.73 -20.80 7.94
C LYS A 159 14.53 -20.69 6.99
N ALA A 160 14.74 -20.18 5.77
CA ALA A 160 13.71 -20.13 4.75
C ALA A 160 13.36 -21.52 4.17
N MET A 161 14.26 -22.50 4.31
CA MET A 161 14.02 -23.89 3.90
C MET A 161 13.43 -24.69 5.07
N LEU A 162 12.16 -25.05 4.93
CA LEU A 162 11.34 -25.65 5.99
C LEU A 162 11.20 -27.17 5.83
N GLU A 163 11.11 -27.88 6.96
CA GLU A 163 10.65 -29.27 7.00
C GLU A 163 9.14 -29.36 6.69
N HIS A 164 8.65 -30.58 6.41
CA HIS A 164 7.24 -30.83 6.08
C HIS A 164 6.27 -30.17 7.05
N GLN A 165 6.43 -30.45 8.34
CA GLN A 165 5.48 -30.01 9.35
C GLN A 165 5.58 -28.51 9.60
N GLN A 166 6.78 -27.93 9.48
CA GLN A 166 6.98 -26.48 9.58
C GLN A 166 6.29 -25.77 8.41
N PHE A 167 6.51 -26.26 7.19
CA PHE A 167 5.92 -25.72 5.97
C PHE A 167 4.39 -25.72 6.03
N ASP A 168 3.77 -26.84 6.43
CA ASP A 168 2.30 -26.94 6.55
C ASP A 168 1.73 -25.92 7.55
N LEU A 169 2.40 -25.70 8.68
CA LEU A 169 1.98 -24.73 9.69
C LEU A 169 2.14 -23.29 9.19
N VAL A 170 3.27 -22.96 8.54
CA VAL A 170 3.52 -21.63 7.95
C VAL A 170 2.47 -21.32 6.89
N VAL A 171 2.24 -22.22 5.93
CA VAL A 171 1.23 -22.06 4.87
C VAL A 171 -0.17 -21.89 5.46
N ARG A 172 -0.52 -22.64 6.50
CA ARG A 172 -1.83 -22.50 7.17
C ARG A 172 -1.99 -21.13 7.84
N LEU A 173 -0.93 -20.59 8.45
CA LEU A 173 -0.95 -19.24 9.02
C LEU A 173 -1.03 -18.16 7.93
N MET A 174 -0.30 -18.30 6.82
CA MET A 174 -0.37 -17.39 5.67
C MET A 174 -1.78 -17.36 5.06
N ASN A 175 -2.38 -18.54 4.84
CA ASN A 175 -3.75 -18.65 4.34
C ASN A 175 -4.77 -17.99 5.27
N CYS A 176 -4.64 -18.21 6.59
CA CYS A 176 -5.50 -17.55 7.57
C CYS A 176 -5.35 -16.02 7.55
N ALA A 177 -4.13 -15.51 7.36
CA ALA A 177 -3.89 -14.07 7.30
C ALA A 177 -4.53 -13.43 6.06
N LEU A 178 -4.58 -14.14 4.93
CA LEU A 178 -5.18 -13.66 3.68
C LEU A 178 -6.72 -13.76 3.66
N GLN A 179 -7.32 -14.74 4.35
CA GLN A 179 -8.78 -14.94 4.35
C GLN A 179 -9.57 -13.80 4.99
N ASP A 180 -9.01 -13.12 5.98
CA ASP A 180 -9.67 -12.03 6.71
C ASP A 180 -9.36 -10.63 6.12
N ASP A 181 -8.79 -10.53 4.90
CA ASP A 181 -8.61 -9.24 4.22
C ASP A 181 -9.94 -8.78 3.63
N SER A 182 -10.60 -7.84 4.32
CA SER A 182 -11.73 -7.09 3.78
C SER A 182 -11.29 -6.32 2.54
N SER A 183 -12.13 -6.25 1.50
CA SER A 183 -11.85 -5.42 0.31
C SER A 183 -11.77 -3.92 0.61
N MET A 184 -12.22 -3.49 1.80
CA MET A 184 -12.09 -2.12 2.31
C MET A 184 -10.80 -1.86 3.08
N ASP A 185 -10.07 -2.92 3.45
CA ASP A 185 -8.76 -2.78 4.07
C ASP A 185 -7.70 -2.73 2.96
N GLU A 186 -6.96 -1.62 2.91
CA GLU A 186 -5.72 -1.50 2.12
C GLU A 186 -4.92 -2.80 2.25
N HIS A 187 -4.59 -3.41 1.11
CA HIS A 187 -4.01 -4.74 0.95
C HIS A 187 -2.59 -4.92 1.55
N GLY A 188 -2.28 -4.24 2.65
CA GLY A 188 -0.98 -4.24 3.32
C GLY A 188 -0.57 -5.59 3.89
N VAL A 189 -1.52 -6.46 4.29
CA VAL A 189 -1.20 -7.83 4.71
C VAL A 189 -0.75 -8.66 3.51
N ALA A 190 -1.50 -8.64 2.41
CA ALA A 190 -1.13 -9.31 1.16
C ALA A 190 0.21 -8.79 0.61
N ALA A 191 0.44 -7.46 0.63
CA ALA A 191 1.70 -6.85 0.22
C ALA A 191 2.88 -7.32 1.09
N ALA A 192 2.69 -7.42 2.41
CA ALA A 192 3.72 -7.92 3.33
C ALA A 192 4.01 -9.42 3.16
N LEU A 193 3.01 -10.22 2.77
CA LEU A 193 3.17 -11.66 2.52
C LEU A 193 3.79 -11.97 1.16
N LEU A 194 3.66 -11.09 0.18
CA LEU A 194 4.16 -11.29 -1.18
C LEU A 194 5.66 -11.69 -1.26
N PRO A 195 6.61 -10.98 -0.61
CA PRO A 195 8.02 -11.42 -0.58
C PRO A 195 8.22 -12.75 0.19
N LEU A 196 7.40 -13.01 1.21
CA LEU A 196 7.49 -14.20 2.05
C LEU A 196 7.04 -15.46 1.28
N ALA A 197 6.03 -15.33 0.42
CA ALA A 197 5.50 -16.42 -0.41
C ALA A 197 6.54 -16.99 -1.38
N THR A 198 7.44 -16.15 -1.88
CA THR A 198 8.57 -16.56 -2.74
C THR A 198 9.78 -17.05 -1.95
N ALA A 199 9.88 -16.70 -0.67
CA ALA A 199 11.06 -17.03 0.12
C ALA A 199 10.92 -18.36 0.87
N PHE A 200 9.76 -18.60 1.50
CA PHE A 200 9.53 -19.86 2.20
C PHE A 200 9.36 -21.02 1.22
N CYS A 201 10.19 -22.04 1.40
CA CYS A 201 10.16 -23.21 0.55
C CYS A 201 10.46 -24.49 1.34
N ARG A 202 10.10 -25.62 0.75
CA ARG A 202 10.40 -26.96 1.27
C ARG A 202 11.02 -27.80 0.17
N LYS A 203 12.04 -28.59 0.52
CA LYS A 203 12.60 -29.61 -0.36
C LYS A 203 11.76 -30.89 -0.26
N LEU A 204 11.30 -31.41 -1.40
CA LEU A 204 10.49 -32.63 -1.47
C LEU A 204 11.37 -33.84 -1.85
N CYS A 205 11.79 -33.91 -3.11
CA CYS A 205 12.67 -34.95 -3.65
C CYS A 205 13.97 -34.32 -4.20
N THR A 206 14.89 -35.13 -4.73
CA THR A 206 16.14 -34.65 -5.33
C THR A 206 15.87 -33.66 -6.45
N GLY A 207 16.16 -32.38 -6.21
CA GLY A 207 15.97 -31.29 -7.17
C GLY A 207 14.59 -30.63 -7.16
N VAL A 208 13.64 -31.11 -6.36
CA VAL A 208 12.26 -30.56 -6.30
C VAL A 208 12.09 -29.69 -5.06
N ILE A 209 11.72 -28.42 -5.29
CA ILE A 209 11.44 -27.44 -4.24
C ILE A 209 10.00 -26.94 -4.42
N GLN A 210 9.23 -26.97 -3.34
CA GLN A 210 7.89 -26.39 -3.29
C GLN A 210 7.93 -25.06 -2.55
N PHE A 211 7.41 -24.00 -3.16
CA PHE A 211 7.32 -22.69 -2.55
C PHE A 211 5.95 -22.43 -1.93
N ALA A 212 5.90 -21.59 -0.90
CA ALA A 212 4.64 -21.24 -0.24
C ALA A 212 3.62 -20.61 -1.19
N TYR A 213 4.07 -19.87 -2.23
CA TYR A 213 3.17 -19.30 -3.23
C TYR A 213 2.24 -20.35 -3.86
N THR A 214 2.71 -21.59 -4.08
CA THR A 214 1.92 -22.70 -4.66
C THR A 214 0.71 -23.10 -3.83
N CYS A 215 0.68 -22.74 -2.54
CA CYS A 215 -0.41 -23.08 -1.63
C CYS A 215 -1.33 -21.90 -1.30
N ILE A 216 -1.04 -20.71 -1.83
CA ILE A 216 -1.82 -19.49 -1.57
C ILE A 216 -2.34 -18.83 -2.86
N GLN A 217 -2.13 -19.42 -4.04
CA GLN A 217 -2.50 -18.83 -5.34
C GLN A 217 -4.01 -18.59 -5.49
N GLU A 218 -4.85 -19.34 -4.77
CA GLU A 218 -6.32 -19.28 -4.94
C GLU A 218 -6.99 -18.11 -4.20
N HIS A 219 -6.24 -17.22 -3.54
CA HIS A 219 -6.83 -16.04 -2.89
C HIS A 219 -7.24 -14.97 -3.90
N ALA A 220 -8.44 -14.41 -3.73
CA ALA A 220 -9.00 -13.40 -4.62
C ALA A 220 -8.18 -12.10 -4.69
N VAL A 221 -7.41 -11.78 -3.64
CA VAL A 221 -6.55 -10.59 -3.59
C VAL A 221 -5.55 -10.54 -4.75
N TRP A 222 -5.07 -11.71 -5.21
CA TRP A 222 -4.13 -11.76 -6.31
C TRP A 222 -4.78 -11.41 -7.65
N GLN A 223 -6.09 -11.55 -7.81
CA GLN A 223 -6.80 -11.14 -9.04
C GLN A 223 -7.13 -9.65 -9.04
N ASN A 224 -6.89 -8.94 -7.94
CA ASN A 224 -7.18 -7.51 -7.85
C ASN A 224 -6.04 -6.69 -8.51
N GLN A 225 -6.37 -5.99 -9.60
CA GLN A 225 -5.44 -5.10 -10.29
C GLN A 225 -4.94 -3.96 -9.39
N GLN A 226 -5.83 -3.35 -8.60
CA GLN A 226 -5.47 -2.22 -7.71
C GLN A 226 -4.41 -2.64 -6.69
N PHE A 227 -4.51 -3.87 -6.17
CA PHE A 227 -3.49 -4.40 -5.26
C PHE A 227 -2.10 -4.40 -5.90
N TRP A 228 -1.99 -4.91 -7.13
CA TRP A 228 -0.70 -4.99 -7.82
C TRP A 228 -0.11 -3.62 -8.12
N GLU A 229 -0.95 -2.68 -8.55
CA GLU A 229 -0.55 -1.29 -8.79
C GLU A 229 -0.05 -0.64 -7.49
N ASP A 230 -0.84 -0.72 -6.42
CA ASP A 230 -0.48 -0.14 -5.13
C ASP A 230 0.81 -0.75 -4.58
N ALA A 231 0.94 -2.08 -4.60
CA ALA A 231 2.12 -2.77 -4.10
C ALA A 231 3.37 -2.45 -4.94
N PHE A 232 3.23 -2.42 -6.27
CA PHE A 232 4.30 -2.02 -7.19
C PHE A 232 4.76 -0.59 -6.92
N TYR A 233 3.84 0.38 -6.89
CA TYR A 233 4.19 1.78 -6.67
C TYR A 233 4.77 2.03 -5.29
N GLN A 234 4.28 1.35 -4.26
CA GLN A 234 4.86 1.43 -2.91
C GLN A 234 6.31 0.95 -2.88
N ASP A 235 6.61 -0.20 -3.49
CA ASP A 235 7.97 -0.71 -3.52
C ASP A 235 8.90 0.14 -4.42
N VAL A 236 8.43 0.56 -5.60
CA VAL A 236 9.19 1.48 -6.49
C VAL A 236 9.51 2.78 -5.76
N GLN A 237 8.51 3.40 -5.11
CA GLN A 237 8.71 4.63 -4.36
C GLN A 237 9.76 4.39 -3.26
N LYS A 238 9.67 3.29 -2.53
CA LYS A 238 10.62 2.96 -1.47
C LYS A 238 12.04 2.77 -1.99
N ASP A 239 12.23 2.10 -3.11
CA ASP A 239 13.55 1.88 -3.69
C ASP A 239 14.13 3.16 -4.30
N ILE A 240 13.32 3.98 -4.97
CA ILE A 240 13.72 5.31 -5.42
C ILE A 240 14.12 6.18 -4.23
N LYS A 241 13.33 6.21 -3.15
CA LYS A 241 13.69 6.95 -1.93
C LYS A 241 15.08 6.57 -1.41
N ARG A 242 15.43 5.28 -1.43
CA ARG A 242 16.75 4.78 -0.98
C ARG A 242 17.90 5.33 -1.82
N LEU A 243 17.71 5.57 -3.12
CA LEU A 243 18.72 6.18 -3.98
C LEU A 243 19.13 7.59 -3.52
N TYR A 244 18.21 8.31 -2.88
CA TYR A 244 18.39 9.70 -2.47
C TYR A 244 18.67 9.90 -0.98
N LEU A 245 18.51 8.87 -0.16
CA LEU A 245 18.82 8.94 1.26
C LEU A 245 20.34 8.83 1.50
N PRO A 246 20.92 9.70 2.35
CA PRO A 246 22.32 9.59 2.74
C PRO A 246 22.49 8.38 3.67
N GLY A 247 22.68 7.19 3.09
CA GLY A 247 22.77 5.93 3.82
C GLY A 247 23.41 4.76 3.08
N ASP A 248 23.26 4.66 1.75
CA ASP A 248 23.80 3.52 0.98
C ASP A 248 24.80 3.87 -0.14
N ASN A 249 24.84 5.12 -0.62
CA ASN A 249 25.74 5.52 -1.71
C ASN A 249 27.22 5.75 -1.29
N LEU A 250 27.62 5.39 -0.07
CA LEU A 250 29.01 5.52 0.40
C LEU A 250 29.71 4.19 0.69
N LYS A 251 29.21 3.07 0.13
CA LYS A 251 29.93 1.79 0.12
C LYS A 251 30.32 1.41 -1.31
N TYR A 252 31.56 1.78 -1.65
CA TYR A 252 32.42 1.26 -2.73
C TYR A 252 31.92 1.33 -4.18
N PRO A 253 32.65 1.99 -5.11
CA PRO A 253 32.45 1.81 -6.53
C PRO A 253 33.09 0.48 -6.95
N GLY A 254 32.25 -0.54 -7.14
CA GLY A 254 32.66 -1.78 -7.79
C GLY A 254 32.23 -3.04 -7.05
N GLU A 255 31.00 -3.48 -7.28
CA GLU A 255 30.66 -4.90 -7.48
C GLU A 255 29.17 -5.04 -7.83
N GLY A 256 28.88 -5.81 -8.89
CA GLY A 256 27.59 -6.50 -9.01
C GLY A 256 26.55 -5.92 -9.97
N MET A 257 26.88 -5.82 -11.26
CA MET A 257 25.88 -5.99 -12.32
C MET A 257 25.17 -7.33 -12.11
N ILE A 258 23.88 -7.32 -11.78
CA ILE A 258 23.09 -8.54 -11.58
C ILE A 258 22.66 -9.07 -12.96
N SER A 259 23.39 -10.06 -13.47
CA SER A 259 22.93 -10.89 -14.59
C SER A 259 21.74 -11.76 -14.17
N PRO A 260 20.73 -11.95 -15.02
CA PRO A 260 19.65 -12.90 -14.76
C PRO A 260 20.16 -14.31 -15.10
N ILE A 261 19.62 -15.33 -14.40
CA ILE A 261 19.91 -16.78 -14.53
C ILE A 261 20.93 -17.31 -13.49
N SER A 262 20.48 -17.49 -12.23
CA SER A 262 20.80 -18.65 -11.35
C SER A 262 20.16 -18.47 -9.96
N PRO A 263 19.45 -19.47 -9.37
CA PRO A 263 18.73 -19.32 -8.11
C PRO A 263 19.56 -19.75 -6.88
N ARG A 264 20.82 -19.34 -6.81
CA ARG A 264 21.64 -19.59 -5.62
C ARG A 264 22.63 -18.44 -5.42
N GLU A 265 22.54 -17.84 -4.24
CA GLU A 265 23.44 -16.81 -3.71
C GLU A 265 23.10 -15.36 -4.12
N ALA A 266 22.01 -14.83 -3.56
CA ALA A 266 21.85 -13.40 -3.35
C ALA A 266 21.91 -13.12 -1.84
N LYS A 267 23.03 -12.51 -1.41
CA LYS A 267 23.27 -11.99 -0.06
C LYS A 267 22.24 -10.91 0.30
N GLU A 268 21.90 -10.87 1.59
CA GLU A 268 21.40 -9.73 2.35
C GLU A 268 20.41 -8.80 1.63
N LYS A 269 19.18 -9.28 1.44
CA LYS A 269 18.03 -8.36 1.36
C LYS A 269 17.61 -8.01 2.79
N GLU A 270 17.94 -6.80 3.22
CA GLU A 270 17.38 -6.22 4.45
C GLU A 270 15.86 -6.21 4.35
N PHE A 271 15.21 -7.09 5.12
CA PHE A 271 13.76 -7.10 5.31
C PHE A 271 13.35 -5.83 6.08
N PRO A 272 12.35 -5.06 5.62
CA PRO A 272 12.08 -3.70 6.10
C PRO A 272 11.35 -3.62 7.44
N PHE A 273 11.30 -4.71 8.23
CA PHE A 273 10.44 -4.77 9.41
C PHE A 273 11.18 -4.51 10.73
N ASN A 274 12.46 -4.12 10.70
CA ASN A 274 13.25 -3.93 11.91
C ASN A 274 13.22 -2.49 12.45
N ASP A 275 12.04 -1.87 12.48
CA ASP A 275 11.87 -0.48 12.94
C ASP A 275 11.42 -0.41 14.42
N ARG A 276 12.02 -1.26 15.27
CA ARG A 276 11.65 -1.36 16.69
C ARG A 276 12.48 -0.54 17.65
N ARG A 277 13.40 0.30 17.15
CA ARG A 277 14.28 1.11 18.00
C ARG A 277 14.61 2.46 17.38
N SER A 278 13.61 3.36 17.26
CA SER A 278 13.91 4.79 17.32
C SER A 278 12.65 5.66 17.51
N ILE A 279 12.34 6.05 18.74
CA ILE A 279 11.30 7.06 19.05
C ILE A 279 11.83 8.50 18.85
N TYR A 280 13.10 8.65 18.44
CA TYR A 280 13.75 9.95 18.21
C TYR A 280 14.63 10.00 16.94
N ARG A 281 14.30 9.21 15.90
CA ARG A 281 14.91 9.44 14.58
C ARG A 281 14.10 10.54 13.90
N SER A 282 14.80 11.58 13.46
CA SER A 282 14.34 12.51 12.43
C SER A 282 13.49 11.74 11.42
N GLN A 283 12.22 12.12 11.29
CA GLN A 283 11.27 11.48 10.40
C GLN A 283 11.94 11.31 9.03
N GLU A 284 12.03 10.07 8.54
CA GLU A 284 12.65 9.80 7.25
C GLU A 284 11.94 10.65 6.19
N PRO A 285 12.66 11.41 5.35
CA PRO A 285 12.03 12.35 4.44
C PRO A 285 11.04 11.61 3.54
N SER A 286 9.87 12.20 3.36
CA SER A 286 8.83 11.67 2.47
C SER A 286 9.32 11.68 1.02
N ALA A 287 8.74 10.82 0.17
CA ALA A 287 9.06 10.80 -1.25
C ALA A 287 8.87 12.18 -1.91
N LEU A 288 7.86 12.93 -1.47
CA LEU A 288 7.57 14.27 -1.96
C LEU A 288 8.63 15.30 -1.50
N GLU A 289 9.12 15.20 -0.26
CA GLU A 289 10.21 16.07 0.22
C GLU A 289 11.52 15.79 -0.51
N ILE A 290 11.83 14.51 -0.77
CA ILE A 290 12.98 14.12 -1.59
C ILE A 290 12.83 14.69 -3.00
N ALA A 291 11.68 14.50 -3.65
CA ALA A 291 11.42 15.01 -4.99
C ALA A 291 11.54 16.53 -5.05
N ALA A 292 10.98 17.25 -4.07
CA ALA A 292 11.07 18.70 -3.99
C ALA A 292 12.52 19.18 -3.83
N GLU A 293 13.32 18.51 -3.00
CA GLU A 293 14.74 18.83 -2.83
C GLU A 293 15.53 18.52 -4.10
N GLN A 294 15.29 17.38 -4.75
CA GLN A 294 15.93 17.04 -6.02
C GLN A 294 15.60 18.07 -7.11
N MET A 295 14.32 18.46 -7.27
CA MET A 295 13.92 19.51 -8.22
C MET A 295 14.61 20.86 -7.95
N ARG A 296 14.85 21.19 -6.67
CA ARG A 296 15.52 22.43 -6.26
C ARG A 296 17.01 22.43 -6.60
N ILE A 297 17.70 21.31 -6.40
CA ILE A 297 19.14 21.19 -6.65
C ILE A 297 19.47 20.80 -8.10
N TRP A 298 18.51 20.21 -8.82
CA TRP A 298 18.69 19.68 -10.19
C TRP A 298 19.40 20.64 -11.13
N PRO A 299 19.01 21.93 -11.25
CA PRO A 299 19.62 22.84 -12.23
C PRO A 299 21.10 23.17 -11.93
N ASN A 300 21.54 22.96 -10.69
CA ASN A 300 22.90 23.25 -10.23
C ASN A 300 23.74 21.97 -10.05
N MET A 301 23.18 20.80 -10.38
CA MET A 301 23.87 19.53 -10.26
C MET A 301 24.72 19.28 -11.51
N ASP A 302 25.85 18.61 -11.32
CA ASP A 302 26.74 18.21 -12.41
C ASP A 302 26.00 17.32 -13.44
N PRO A 303 26.17 17.55 -14.75
CA PRO A 303 25.46 16.81 -15.79
C PRO A 303 25.77 15.31 -15.81
N ASP A 304 26.98 14.89 -15.44
CA ASP A 304 27.32 13.46 -15.36
C ASP A 304 26.57 12.80 -14.21
N LYS A 305 26.46 13.50 -13.07
CA LYS A 305 25.67 13.06 -11.92
C LYS A 305 24.16 13.03 -12.23
N GLN A 306 23.64 13.98 -13.00
CA GLN A 306 22.24 13.95 -13.47
C GLN A 306 21.96 12.70 -14.28
N LYS A 307 22.86 12.37 -15.21
CA LYS A 307 22.73 11.18 -16.05
C LYS A 307 22.82 9.89 -15.24
N GLU A 308 23.72 9.82 -14.27
CA GLU A 308 23.84 8.68 -13.35
C GLU A 308 22.55 8.45 -12.56
N LEU A 309 21.97 9.51 -11.98
CA LEU A 309 20.71 9.42 -11.23
C LEU A 309 19.54 8.98 -12.13
N ILE A 310 19.39 9.56 -13.32
CA ILE A 310 18.37 9.12 -14.29
C ILE A 310 18.53 7.63 -14.61
N THR A 311 19.75 7.21 -14.90
CA THR A 311 20.04 5.81 -15.23
C THR A 311 19.73 4.88 -14.05
N SER A 312 20.02 5.32 -12.82
CA SER A 312 19.76 4.56 -11.58
C SER A 312 18.25 4.47 -11.27
N GLU A 313 17.50 5.56 -11.45
CA GLU A 313 16.04 5.57 -11.32
C GLU A 313 15.38 4.65 -12.35
N GLU A 314 15.76 4.75 -13.62
CA GLU A 314 15.27 3.88 -14.70
C GLU A 314 15.58 2.42 -14.40
N SER A 315 16.82 2.10 -14.03
CA SER A 315 17.24 0.74 -13.69
C SER A 315 16.44 0.16 -12.52
N THR A 316 16.17 0.98 -11.50
CA THR A 316 15.34 0.60 -10.35
C THR A 316 13.91 0.27 -10.78
N LEU A 317 13.31 1.12 -11.62
CA LEU A 317 11.97 0.90 -12.16
C LEU A 317 11.90 -0.40 -12.98
N TYR A 318 12.85 -0.60 -13.91
CA TYR A 318 12.91 -1.80 -14.75
C TYR A 318 13.09 -3.08 -13.92
N SER A 319 14.01 -3.04 -12.94
CA SER A 319 14.25 -4.17 -12.05
C SER A 319 12.99 -4.55 -11.28
N GLN A 320 12.26 -3.55 -10.79
CA GLN A 320 11.04 -3.78 -10.04
C GLN A 320 9.90 -4.28 -10.92
N ALA A 321 9.79 -3.79 -12.16
CA ALA A 321 8.81 -4.28 -13.12
C ALA A 321 9.03 -5.76 -13.46
N ILE A 322 10.27 -6.17 -13.74
CA ILE A 322 10.61 -7.58 -13.98
C ILE A 322 10.27 -8.44 -12.76
N HIS A 323 10.63 -7.95 -11.57
CA HIS A 323 10.38 -8.67 -10.32
C HIS A 323 8.88 -8.85 -10.03
N TYR A 324 8.06 -7.83 -10.26
CA TYR A 324 6.60 -7.92 -10.11
C TYR A 324 5.98 -8.81 -11.21
N ALA A 325 6.47 -8.74 -12.45
CA ALA A 325 6.02 -9.64 -13.51
C ALA A 325 6.24 -11.11 -13.12
N ASN A 326 7.41 -11.45 -12.56
CA ASN A 326 7.68 -12.81 -12.06
C ASN A 326 6.73 -13.22 -10.93
N ARG A 327 6.51 -12.33 -9.95
CA ARG A 327 5.57 -12.59 -8.84
C ARG A 327 4.14 -12.81 -9.31
N MET A 328 3.70 -12.00 -10.28
CA MET A 328 2.39 -12.13 -10.91
C MET A 328 2.29 -13.47 -11.64
N VAL A 329 3.31 -13.87 -12.42
CA VAL A 329 3.33 -15.20 -13.05
C VAL A 329 3.18 -16.30 -12.00
N TYR A 330 3.91 -16.22 -10.87
CA TYR A 330 3.82 -17.23 -9.82
C TYR A 330 2.48 -17.31 -9.09
N LEU A 331 1.69 -16.24 -9.06
CA LEU A 331 0.44 -16.18 -8.27
C LEU A 331 -0.82 -16.18 -9.13
N LEU A 332 -0.75 -15.71 -10.37
CA LEU A 332 -1.86 -15.61 -11.30
C LEU A 332 -1.94 -16.77 -12.28
N VAL A 333 -0.81 -17.36 -12.67
CA VAL A 333 -0.80 -18.47 -13.63
C VAL A 333 -1.06 -19.78 -12.88
N PRO A 334 -2.20 -20.45 -13.12
CA PRO A 334 -2.49 -21.72 -12.47
C PRO A 334 -1.44 -22.76 -12.83
N LEU A 335 -0.88 -23.45 -11.83
CA LEU A 335 0.12 -24.50 -12.06
C LEU A 335 -0.50 -25.78 -12.64
N ASP A 336 -1.79 -26.01 -12.38
CA ASP A 336 -2.55 -27.15 -12.89
C ASP A 336 -3.69 -26.69 -13.80
N ILE A 337 -3.48 -26.80 -15.12
CA ILE A 337 -4.51 -26.58 -16.14
C ILE A 337 -5.64 -27.64 -16.03
N GLY A 338 -5.42 -28.76 -15.31
CA GLY A 338 -6.37 -29.87 -15.19
C GLY A 338 -7.11 -30.03 -13.85
N ALA A 339 -6.73 -29.33 -12.76
CA ALA A 339 -7.30 -29.57 -11.43
C ALA A 339 -8.50 -28.69 -11.07
N LYS A 340 -8.69 -27.55 -11.75
CA LYS A 340 -9.79 -26.62 -11.48
C LYS A 340 -11.17 -27.19 -11.87
N THR A 341 -11.20 -28.04 -12.89
CA THR A 341 -12.44 -28.70 -13.34
C THR A 341 -12.97 -29.72 -12.33
N HIS A 342 -12.09 -30.40 -11.58
CA HIS A 342 -12.53 -31.49 -10.69
C HIS A 342 -12.97 -31.00 -9.29
N ARG A 343 -12.47 -29.84 -8.83
CA ARG A 343 -12.84 -29.28 -7.51
C ARG A 343 -14.16 -28.51 -7.53
N GLN A 344 -14.56 -27.93 -8.67
CA GLN A 344 -15.88 -27.29 -8.79
C GLN A 344 -17.01 -28.33 -8.73
N ASP A 345 -16.81 -29.53 -9.28
CA ASP A 345 -17.79 -30.62 -9.20
C ASP A 345 -17.98 -31.14 -7.76
N HIS A 346 -16.92 -31.20 -6.96
CA HIS A 346 -17.02 -31.65 -5.56
C HIS A 346 -17.73 -30.67 -4.62
N VAL A 347 -17.76 -29.37 -4.94
CA VAL A 347 -18.54 -28.38 -4.17
C VAL A 347 -20.03 -28.45 -4.52
N TYR A 348 -20.38 -28.88 -5.73
CA TYR A 348 -21.77 -29.04 -6.16
C TYR A 348 -22.44 -30.34 -5.69
N ASP A 349 -21.68 -31.39 -5.38
CA ASP A 349 -22.23 -32.69 -4.99
C ASP A 349 -22.63 -32.77 -3.50
N ASP A 350 -21.96 -31.99 -2.63
CA ASP A 350 -22.25 -31.98 -1.18
C ASP A 350 -23.58 -31.27 -0.84
N GLU A 351 -24.05 -30.34 -1.70
CA GLU A 351 -25.36 -29.69 -1.53
C GLU A 351 -26.55 -30.54 -2.01
N ARG A 352 -26.32 -31.64 -2.75
CA ARG A 352 -27.39 -32.52 -3.23
C ARG A 352 -27.69 -33.70 -2.32
N ALA A 353 -26.81 -34.05 -1.39
CA ALA A 353 -26.99 -35.22 -0.52
C ALA A 353 -27.87 -34.97 0.72
N SER A 354 -28.29 -33.73 1.00
CA SER A 354 -29.07 -33.39 2.20
C SER A 354 -30.41 -32.77 1.85
N ASN A 355 -31.32 -33.53 1.23
CA ASN A 355 -32.78 -33.29 1.26
C ASN A 355 -33.54 -34.45 0.59
N SER A 356 -33.67 -35.61 1.26
CA SER A 356 -34.89 -36.44 1.20
C SER A 356 -34.81 -37.64 2.14
N ILE A 357 -35.61 -37.60 3.20
CA ILE A 357 -36.53 -38.68 3.63
C ILE A 357 -37.11 -38.25 4.99
N THR A 358 -38.32 -37.72 4.93
CA THR A 358 -39.30 -37.87 6.01
C THR A 358 -40.67 -37.92 5.36
N ASN A 359 -41.19 -39.14 5.23
CA ASN A 359 -42.56 -39.52 5.57
C ASN A 359 -42.70 -41.03 5.46
#